data_AF-X0X0K7-F1
#
_entry.id   AF-X0X0K7-F1
#
_cell.length_a   1.000
_cell.length_b   1.000
_cell.length_c   1.000
_cell.angle_alpha   90.00
_cell.angle_beta   90.00
_cell.angle_gamma   90.00
#
_symmetry.space_group_name_H-M   'P 1'
#
loop_
_entity.id
_entity.type
_entity.pdbx_description
1 polymer ?
#
loop_
_entity_poly.entity_id
_entity_poly.type
_entity_poly.pdbx_seq_one_letter_code
_entity_poly.pdbx_strand_id
1 'polypeptide(L)'
;DGDGWITQMRYKVPMGEGTHVMDASDSRIMRRISRQGDEQGDYIVIGEGIDNDGDGRINEDGIGGLDMNRNFPRNWELEHIQSGAGDFPLSEPETYATVKFINEHPNITGIVHGHTSGGFVYRLPSASDPTKFNQDDIALIIELGNYYTETTGRRVDPSSTDPTRHRYGTLISWGYWDRGIVGWVPEYVPRNYWWKDYDGDSEISESERHRFNDEELGGKYFSDWTPFNHPEFGEVEIGGWHSK
;
A
#
# COMPACT_ATOMS: atom_id res chain seq x y z
N ASP A 1 21.56 -6.44 -5.51
CA ASP A 1 22.91 -7.02 -5.38
C ASP A 1 22.92 -8.56 -5.43
N GLY A 2 21.74 -9.21 -5.44
CA GLY A 2 21.62 -10.67 -5.55
C GLY A 2 21.64 -11.38 -4.19
N ASP A 3 21.44 -10.65 -3.08
CA ASP A 3 21.42 -11.22 -1.73
C ASP A 3 20.10 -11.97 -1.37
N GLY A 4 19.09 -11.87 -2.23
CA GLY A 4 17.79 -12.52 -2.08
C GLY A 4 16.73 -11.68 -1.39
N TRP A 5 17.02 -10.42 -1.08
CA TRP A 5 16.08 -9.40 -0.63
C TRP A 5 15.94 -8.29 -1.67
N ILE A 6 14.80 -7.61 -1.65
CA ILE A 6 14.65 -6.33 -2.33
C ILE A 6 14.73 -5.26 -1.25
N THR A 7 15.73 -4.41 -1.33
CA THR A 7 15.94 -3.30 -0.41
C THR A 7 15.76 -1.97 -1.13
N GLN A 8 16.53 -0.96 -0.76
CA GLN A 8 16.54 0.35 -1.37
C GLN A 8 17.94 0.65 -1.91
N MET A 9 18.00 1.61 -2.83
CA MET A 9 19.24 2.29 -3.18
C MET A 9 19.16 3.74 -2.74
N ARG A 10 20.29 4.28 -2.30
CA ARG A 10 20.43 5.72 -2.08
C ARG A 10 21.67 6.23 -2.80
N TYR A 11 21.60 7.47 -3.27
CA TYR A 11 22.75 8.13 -3.88
C TYR A 11 22.69 9.63 -3.62
N LYS A 12 23.87 10.22 -3.56
CA LYS A 12 24.03 11.62 -3.22
C LYS A 12 23.81 12.51 -4.45
N VAL A 13 23.12 13.62 -4.25
CA VAL A 13 22.87 14.65 -5.27
C VAL A 13 23.26 16.02 -4.71
N PRO A 14 23.41 17.06 -5.55
CA PRO A 14 23.62 18.41 -5.06
C PRO A 14 22.55 18.84 -4.04
N MET A 15 22.95 19.65 -3.07
CA MET A 15 22.05 20.14 -2.03
C MET A 15 20.84 20.85 -2.64
N GLY A 16 19.64 20.44 -2.25
CA GLY A 16 18.37 20.97 -2.76
C GLY A 16 17.78 20.20 -3.94
N GLU A 17 18.54 19.29 -4.55
CA GLU A 17 18.03 18.36 -5.58
C GLU A 17 17.54 17.03 -4.98
N GLY A 18 17.90 16.75 -3.72
CA GLY A 18 17.49 15.55 -3.00
C GLY A 18 16.10 15.65 -2.37
N THR A 19 15.52 14.49 -2.08
CA THR A 19 14.22 14.34 -1.39
C THR A 19 14.37 13.83 0.03
N HIS A 20 15.58 13.41 0.40
CA HIS A 20 15.90 12.86 1.71
C HIS A 20 17.18 13.48 2.25
N VAL A 21 17.30 13.43 3.57
CA VAL A 21 18.52 13.69 4.33
C VAL A 21 18.79 12.49 5.23
N MET A 22 20.06 12.24 5.52
CA MET A 22 20.45 11.24 6.50
C MET A 22 20.09 11.73 7.90
N ASP A 23 19.52 10.86 8.74
CA ASP A 23 19.25 11.20 10.13
C ASP A 23 20.56 11.39 10.90
N ALA A 24 20.62 12.41 11.75
CA ALA A 24 21.82 12.73 12.52
C ALA A 24 22.08 11.75 13.66
N SER A 25 21.06 11.04 14.12
CA SER A 25 21.16 10.07 15.22
C SER A 25 21.52 8.66 14.75
N ASP A 26 21.12 8.29 13.53
CA ASP A 26 21.40 6.99 12.92
C ASP A 26 21.50 7.13 11.39
N SER A 27 22.70 6.90 10.85
CA SER A 27 22.97 7.03 9.42
C SER A 27 22.26 5.99 8.53
N ARG A 28 21.67 4.97 9.15
CA ARG A 28 20.80 4.00 8.45
C ARG A 28 19.48 4.63 8.05
N ILE A 29 19.00 5.62 8.81
CA ILE A 29 17.69 6.24 8.60
C ILE A 29 17.81 7.37 7.56
N MET A 30 16.99 7.26 6.52
CA MET A 30 16.84 8.31 5.51
C MET A 30 15.51 9.04 5.72
N ARG A 31 15.57 10.26 6.24
CA ARG A 31 14.39 11.07 6.53
C ARG A 31 13.97 11.85 5.30
N ARG A 32 12.71 11.71 4.91
CA ARG A 32 12.13 12.50 3.82
C ARG A 32 11.94 13.95 4.25
N ILE A 33 12.40 14.89 3.44
CA ILE A 33 12.20 16.32 3.71
C ILE A 33 10.76 16.73 3.39
N SER A 34 10.25 17.73 4.13
CA SER A 34 8.94 18.31 3.83
C SER A 34 9.00 19.16 2.57
N ARG A 35 8.03 19.00 1.67
CA ARG A 35 7.89 19.85 0.47
C ARG A 35 7.53 21.31 0.79
N GLN A 36 7.12 21.60 2.02
CA GLN A 36 6.69 22.93 2.48
C GLN A 36 7.68 23.58 3.44
N GLY A 37 8.84 22.95 3.71
CA GLY A 37 9.86 23.47 4.61
C GLY A 37 11.07 24.04 3.88
N ASP A 38 11.96 24.67 4.64
CA ASP A 38 13.22 25.24 4.14
C ASP A 38 14.39 24.23 4.12
N GLU A 39 14.15 23.01 4.63
CA GLU A 39 15.16 21.95 4.65
C GLU A 39 15.45 21.44 3.24
N GLN A 40 16.73 21.39 2.89
CA GLN A 40 17.20 20.92 1.59
C GLN A 40 17.77 19.50 1.71
N GLY A 41 17.36 18.61 0.80
CA GLY A 41 17.86 17.24 0.73
C GLY A 41 19.08 17.11 -0.17
N ASP A 42 19.97 16.20 0.18
CA ASP A 42 21.16 15.83 -0.61
C ASP A 42 21.18 14.33 -0.98
N TYR A 43 20.10 13.60 -0.71
CA TYR A 43 19.93 12.21 -1.15
C TYR A 43 18.65 11.98 -1.93
N ILE A 44 18.74 11.07 -2.89
CA ILE A 44 17.61 10.36 -3.46
C ILE A 44 17.61 8.94 -2.91
N VAL A 45 16.43 8.43 -2.56
CA VAL A 45 16.21 7.04 -2.13
C VAL A 45 15.18 6.44 -3.08
N ILE A 46 15.53 5.33 -3.70
CA ILE A 46 14.71 4.57 -4.66
C ILE A 46 14.70 3.09 -4.28
N GLY A 47 13.80 2.30 -4.85
CA GLY A 47 13.83 0.84 -4.67
C GLY A 47 15.08 0.24 -5.30
N GLU A 48 15.58 -0.86 -4.74
CA GLU A 48 16.61 -1.67 -5.39
C GLU A 48 16.09 -2.28 -6.69
N GLY A 49 16.75 -2.00 -7.82
CA GLY A 49 16.24 -2.42 -9.13
C GLY A 49 17.03 -1.86 -10.30
N ILE A 50 16.74 -2.37 -11.51
CA ILE A 50 17.28 -1.89 -12.78
C ILE A 50 16.14 -1.47 -13.71
N ASP A 51 16.40 -0.53 -14.61
CA ASP A 51 15.56 -0.23 -15.77
C ASP A 51 15.96 -1.19 -16.91
N ASN A 52 15.13 -2.21 -17.15
CA ASN A 52 15.49 -3.28 -18.06
C ASN A 52 15.07 -3.01 -19.52
N ASP A 53 14.23 -1.99 -19.76
CA ASP A 53 13.68 -1.64 -21.07
C ASP A 53 14.06 -0.22 -21.54
N GLY A 54 14.63 0.59 -20.65
CA GLY A 54 15.18 1.92 -20.92
C GLY A 54 14.14 3.05 -20.87
N ASP A 55 12.98 2.85 -20.25
CA ASP A 55 11.93 3.86 -20.14
C ASP A 55 12.14 4.88 -19.00
N GLY A 56 13.18 4.68 -18.18
CA GLY A 56 13.56 5.49 -17.04
C GLY A 56 12.88 5.09 -15.73
N ARG A 57 12.12 3.98 -15.71
CA ARG A 57 11.54 3.39 -14.50
C ARG A 57 12.28 2.11 -14.13
N ILE A 58 12.38 1.86 -12.83
CA ILE A 58 13.09 0.69 -12.31
C ILE A 58 12.08 -0.39 -11.91
N ASN A 59 12.38 -1.64 -12.23
CA ASN A 59 11.59 -2.82 -11.83
C ASN A 59 10.10 -2.81 -12.20
N GLU A 60 9.67 -2.06 -13.22
CA GLU A 60 8.27 -2.08 -13.66
C GLU A 60 7.98 -3.26 -14.61
N ASP A 61 9.03 -3.78 -15.27
CA ASP A 61 8.89 -4.68 -16.44
C ASP A 61 8.96 -6.17 -16.06
N GLY A 62 8.50 -6.52 -14.86
CA GLY A 62 8.42 -7.91 -14.41
C GLY A 62 7.19 -8.65 -14.95
N ILE A 63 7.27 -9.98 -15.07
CA ILE A 63 6.07 -10.82 -15.07
C ILE A 63 5.46 -10.71 -13.66
N GLY A 64 4.39 -9.94 -13.48
CA GLY A 64 3.83 -9.62 -12.17
C GLY A 64 3.23 -8.22 -12.13
N GLY A 65 3.21 -7.59 -10.95
CA GLY A 65 2.67 -6.22 -10.78
C GLY A 65 1.15 -6.12 -10.70
N LEU A 66 0.44 -7.24 -10.86
CA LEU A 66 -1.01 -7.32 -10.80
C LEU A 66 -1.50 -7.12 -9.35
N ASP A 67 -2.30 -6.08 -9.14
CA ASP A 67 -3.09 -5.91 -7.93
C ASP A 67 -4.47 -6.50 -8.22
N MET A 68 -4.67 -7.77 -7.80
CA MET A 68 -5.95 -8.47 -8.01
C MET A 68 -7.15 -7.67 -7.47
N ASN A 69 -6.97 -6.82 -6.45
CA ASN A 69 -8.03 -5.94 -5.96
C ASN A 69 -8.18 -4.65 -6.79
N ARG A 70 -7.68 -4.64 -8.02
CA ARG A 70 -7.94 -3.66 -9.10
C ARG A 70 -8.50 -4.29 -10.36
N ASN A 71 -8.60 -5.61 -10.42
CA ASN A 71 -8.96 -6.35 -11.62
C ASN A 71 -10.47 -6.66 -11.72
N PHE A 72 -11.30 -6.19 -10.77
CA PHE A 72 -12.75 -6.41 -10.80
C PHE A 72 -13.48 -5.45 -11.75
N PRO A 73 -14.62 -5.84 -12.37
CA PRO A 73 -15.16 -5.16 -13.56
C PRO A 73 -15.69 -3.75 -13.32
N ARG A 74 -16.16 -3.47 -12.10
CA ARG A 74 -16.85 -2.20 -11.83
C ARG A 74 -15.84 -1.08 -11.68
N ASN A 75 -16.00 -0.06 -12.52
CA ASN A 75 -15.10 1.09 -12.53
C ASN A 75 -13.65 0.62 -12.68
N TRP A 76 -13.42 -0.39 -13.52
CA TRP A 76 -12.09 -0.85 -13.89
C TRP A 76 -11.47 0.15 -14.86
N GLU A 77 -10.16 0.38 -14.76
CA GLU A 77 -9.43 1.31 -15.62
C GLU A 77 -8.11 0.69 -16.09
N LEU A 78 -7.56 1.21 -17.18
CA LEU A 78 -6.30 0.76 -17.77
C LEU A 78 -5.09 1.05 -16.86
N GLU A 79 -4.01 0.30 -17.05
CA GLU A 79 -2.75 0.38 -16.26
C GLU A 79 -2.21 1.81 -16.05
N HIS A 80 -2.28 2.66 -17.07
CA HIS A 80 -1.80 4.05 -16.97
C HIS A 80 -2.63 4.94 -16.02
N ILE A 81 -3.83 4.51 -15.63
CA ILE A 81 -4.70 5.15 -14.64
C ILE A 81 -4.66 4.36 -13.33
N GLN A 82 -4.79 3.04 -13.42
CA GLN A 82 -4.76 2.13 -12.29
C GLN A 82 -3.70 1.05 -12.53
N SER A 83 -2.52 1.28 -11.97
CA SER A 83 -1.46 0.26 -11.96
C SER A 83 -1.94 -1.03 -11.30
N GLY A 84 -1.58 -2.16 -11.91
CA GLY A 84 -1.91 -3.53 -11.50
C GLY A 84 -3.34 -3.98 -11.82
N ALA A 85 -4.07 -3.23 -12.65
CA ALA A 85 -5.44 -3.56 -13.06
C ALA A 85 -5.53 -4.75 -14.02
N GLY A 86 -4.44 -5.16 -14.69
CA GLY A 86 -4.37 -6.21 -15.70
C GLY A 86 -4.74 -5.72 -17.12
N ASP A 87 -4.78 -6.64 -18.08
CA ASP A 87 -5.03 -6.31 -19.49
C ASP A 87 -6.50 -5.94 -19.78
N PHE A 88 -7.42 -6.54 -19.03
CA PHE A 88 -8.86 -6.33 -19.08
C PHE A 88 -9.49 -6.79 -17.76
N PRO A 89 -10.72 -6.36 -17.39
CA PRO A 89 -11.33 -6.79 -16.14
C PRO A 89 -11.51 -8.31 -16.11
N LEU A 90 -11.13 -8.95 -15.01
CA LEU A 90 -11.13 -10.40 -14.82
C LEU A 90 -10.16 -11.16 -15.76
N SER A 91 -9.09 -10.49 -16.18
CA SER A 91 -7.96 -11.16 -16.84
C SER A 91 -7.30 -12.20 -15.93
N GLU A 92 -7.33 -11.98 -14.61
CA GLU A 92 -6.77 -12.90 -13.65
C GLU A 92 -7.72 -14.07 -13.34
N PRO A 93 -7.24 -15.33 -13.37
CA PRO A 93 -8.09 -16.49 -13.12
C PRO A 93 -8.71 -16.47 -11.71
N GLU A 94 -8.05 -15.89 -10.71
CA GLU A 94 -8.52 -15.77 -9.33
C GLU A 94 -9.72 -14.83 -9.22
N THR A 95 -9.64 -13.64 -9.83
CA THR A 95 -10.73 -12.66 -9.80
C THR A 95 -11.89 -13.13 -10.67
N TYR A 96 -11.60 -13.75 -11.83
CA TYR A 96 -12.60 -14.39 -12.68
C TYR A 96 -13.36 -15.48 -11.92
N ALA A 97 -12.65 -16.40 -11.25
CA ALA A 97 -13.25 -17.45 -10.45
C ALA A 97 -14.11 -16.89 -9.31
N THR A 98 -13.64 -15.82 -8.64
CA THR A 98 -14.37 -15.13 -7.58
C THR A 98 -15.69 -14.56 -8.08
N VAL A 99 -15.68 -13.81 -9.19
CA VAL A 99 -16.88 -13.23 -9.78
C VAL A 99 -17.83 -14.32 -10.30
N LYS A 100 -17.29 -15.37 -10.93
CA LYS A 100 -18.07 -16.51 -11.39
C LYS A 100 -18.81 -17.17 -10.22
N PHE A 101 -18.10 -17.45 -9.13
CA PHE A 101 -18.69 -18.04 -7.93
C PHE A 101 -19.83 -17.14 -7.38
N ILE A 102 -19.60 -15.84 -7.24
CA ILE A 102 -20.64 -14.93 -6.71
C ILE A 102 -21.86 -14.84 -7.64
N ASN A 103 -21.66 -14.89 -8.96
CA ASN A 103 -22.75 -14.91 -9.92
C ASN A 103 -23.57 -16.21 -9.89
N GLU A 104 -22.92 -17.34 -9.65
CA GLU A 104 -23.58 -18.66 -9.52
C GLU A 104 -24.34 -18.83 -8.19
N HIS A 105 -24.11 -17.95 -7.21
CA HIS A 105 -24.69 -18.02 -5.86
C HIS A 105 -25.49 -16.74 -5.52
N PRO A 106 -26.73 -16.60 -6.04
CA PRO A 106 -27.52 -15.38 -5.85
C PRO A 106 -27.99 -15.12 -4.41
N ASN A 107 -27.78 -16.08 -3.51
CA ASN A 107 -28.11 -16.01 -2.09
C ASN A 107 -27.00 -15.36 -1.23
N ILE A 108 -25.86 -14.95 -1.81
CA ILE A 108 -24.82 -14.20 -1.09
C ILE A 108 -25.31 -12.78 -0.85
N THR A 109 -25.31 -12.33 0.40
CA THR A 109 -25.80 -11.01 0.83
C THR A 109 -24.70 -10.11 1.40
N GLY A 110 -23.50 -10.65 1.65
CA GLY A 110 -22.37 -9.88 2.17
C GLY A 110 -21.03 -10.40 1.68
N ILE A 111 -20.07 -9.49 1.53
CA ILE A 111 -18.66 -9.79 1.21
C ILE A 111 -17.78 -9.26 2.34
N VAL A 112 -16.86 -10.08 2.83
CA VAL A 112 -15.76 -9.65 3.70
C VAL A 112 -14.47 -9.99 2.97
N HIS A 113 -13.85 -8.98 2.36
CA HIS A 113 -12.61 -9.13 1.60
C HIS A 113 -11.44 -8.83 2.53
N GLY A 114 -10.82 -9.86 3.08
CA GLY A 114 -9.80 -9.73 4.12
C GLY A 114 -8.47 -9.19 3.61
N HIS A 115 -7.98 -8.12 4.23
CA HIS A 115 -6.70 -7.47 3.93
C HIS A 115 -5.85 -7.29 5.19
N THR A 116 -4.57 -6.97 4.97
CA THR A 116 -3.66 -6.43 5.99
C THR A 116 -2.77 -5.38 5.33
N SER A 117 -2.37 -4.29 5.98
CA SER A 117 -2.49 -3.95 7.41
C SER A 117 -3.09 -2.54 7.63
N GLY A 118 -3.66 -2.31 8.81
CA GLY A 118 -4.28 -1.04 9.19
C GLY A 118 -4.91 -1.02 10.58
N GLY A 119 -5.53 -2.12 11.01
CA GLY A 119 -6.27 -2.19 12.27
C GLY A 119 -7.66 -1.55 12.21
N PHE A 120 -8.30 -1.51 11.03
CA PHE A 120 -9.59 -0.86 10.80
C PHE A 120 -10.39 -1.59 9.70
N VAL A 121 -11.60 -1.14 9.38
CA VAL A 121 -12.40 -1.69 8.27
C VAL A 121 -12.71 -0.60 7.27
N TYR A 122 -12.49 -0.87 5.97
CA TYR A 122 -13.12 -0.07 4.93
C TYR A 122 -14.52 -0.57 4.61
N ARG A 123 -15.43 0.38 4.39
CA ARG A 123 -16.79 0.18 3.89
C ARG A 123 -16.99 0.90 2.56
N LEU A 124 -18.16 0.69 1.95
CA LEU A 124 -18.67 1.57 0.90
C LEU A 124 -19.06 2.94 1.48
N PRO A 125 -19.00 4.05 0.73
CA PRO A 125 -18.53 4.16 -0.65
C PRO A 125 -17.07 3.76 -0.83
N SER A 126 -16.82 3.08 -1.94
CA SER A 126 -15.49 2.81 -2.45
C SER A 126 -15.44 3.34 -3.87
N ALA A 127 -14.36 4.05 -4.20
CA ALA A 127 -14.07 4.47 -5.57
C ALA A 127 -15.19 5.31 -6.24
N SER A 128 -15.97 6.06 -5.46
CA SER A 128 -17.15 6.75 -5.97
C SER A 128 -17.65 7.85 -5.02
N ASP A 129 -18.26 8.87 -5.61
CA ASP A 129 -18.96 9.94 -4.91
C ASP A 129 -20.15 9.37 -4.10
N PRO A 130 -20.24 9.64 -2.78
CA PRO A 130 -21.34 9.19 -1.92
C PRO A 130 -22.74 9.56 -2.43
N THR A 131 -22.87 10.66 -3.17
CA THR A 131 -24.17 11.12 -3.71
C THR A 131 -24.75 10.19 -4.76
N LYS A 132 -23.94 9.29 -5.33
CA LYS A 132 -24.39 8.30 -6.31
C LYS A 132 -25.09 7.11 -5.65
N PHE A 133 -24.84 6.86 -4.36
CA PHE A 133 -25.40 5.70 -3.65
C PHE A 133 -26.84 5.97 -3.22
N ASN A 134 -27.61 4.89 -3.05
CA ASN A 134 -28.88 4.98 -2.33
C ASN A 134 -28.58 5.37 -0.87
N GLN A 135 -29.25 6.42 -0.39
CA GLN A 135 -29.00 6.95 0.95
C GLN A 135 -29.47 6.00 2.06
N ASP A 136 -30.48 5.16 1.80
CA ASP A 136 -30.91 4.14 2.74
C ASP A 136 -29.84 3.05 2.91
N ASP A 137 -29.18 2.66 1.82
CA ASP A 137 -28.06 1.70 1.87
C ASP A 137 -26.88 2.30 2.64
N ILE A 138 -26.55 3.57 2.40
CA ILE A 138 -25.48 4.25 3.13
C ILE A 138 -25.79 4.30 4.63
N ALA A 139 -27.02 4.60 5.01
CA ALA A 139 -27.45 4.61 6.40
C ALA A 139 -27.28 3.22 7.04
N LEU A 140 -27.74 2.16 6.36
CA LEU A 140 -27.58 0.79 6.82
C LEU A 140 -26.10 0.40 6.98
N ILE A 141 -25.26 0.74 6.00
CA ILE A 141 -23.83 0.41 6.05
C ILE A 141 -23.14 1.17 7.20
N ILE A 142 -23.50 2.42 7.46
CA ILE A 142 -22.96 3.16 8.62
C ILE A 142 -23.42 2.50 9.92
N GLU A 143 -24.69 2.12 10.04
CA GLU A 143 -25.23 1.45 11.22
C GLU A 143 -24.52 0.13 11.51
N LEU A 144 -24.35 -0.73 10.49
CA LEU A 144 -23.61 -1.98 10.61
C LEU A 144 -22.13 -1.75 10.99
N GLY A 145 -21.50 -0.71 10.45
CA GLY A 145 -20.13 -0.32 10.81
C GLY A 145 -20.01 0.18 12.26
N ASN A 146 -21.04 0.82 12.80
CA ASN A 146 -21.06 1.28 14.19
C ASN A 146 -21.02 0.11 15.17
N TYR A 147 -21.72 -1.01 14.90
CA TYR A 147 -21.63 -2.20 15.74
C TYR A 147 -20.24 -2.81 15.78
N TYR A 148 -19.52 -2.80 14.65
CA TYR A 148 -18.12 -3.20 14.63
C TYR A 148 -17.27 -2.28 15.52
N THR A 149 -17.45 -0.97 15.38
CA THR A 149 -16.72 0.04 16.17
C THR A 149 -16.99 -0.12 17.66
N GLU A 150 -18.25 -0.31 18.06
CA GLU A 150 -18.66 -0.53 19.45
C GLU A 150 -18.00 -1.79 20.04
N THR A 151 -17.95 -2.88 19.27
CA THR A 151 -17.42 -4.17 19.73
C THR A 151 -15.89 -4.17 19.83
N THR A 152 -15.19 -3.52 18.90
CA THR A 152 -13.74 -3.66 18.77
C THR A 152 -12.96 -2.39 19.12
N GLY A 153 -13.63 -1.24 19.27
CA GLY A 153 -12.99 0.07 19.40
C GLY A 153 -12.23 0.53 18.15
N ARG A 154 -12.46 -0.11 16.99
CA ARG A 154 -11.71 0.18 15.75
C ARG A 154 -12.57 0.95 14.76
N ARG A 155 -11.94 1.86 14.03
CA ARG A 155 -12.62 2.72 13.05
C ARG A 155 -13.16 1.92 11.85
N VAL A 156 -14.25 2.44 11.27
CA VAL A 156 -14.85 1.97 10.03
C VAL A 156 -15.01 3.16 9.09
N ASP A 157 -14.19 3.19 8.04
CA ASP A 157 -14.06 4.35 7.16
C ASP A 157 -14.54 4.01 5.74
N PRO A 158 -15.07 4.97 4.97
CA PRO A 158 -15.24 4.75 3.53
C PRO A 158 -13.89 4.47 2.89
N SER A 159 -13.84 3.52 1.96
CA SER A 159 -12.62 3.16 1.21
C SER A 159 -12.08 4.36 0.42
N SER A 160 -12.97 5.07 -0.28
CA SER A 160 -12.70 6.39 -0.86
C SER A 160 -14.03 7.02 -1.29
N THR A 161 -14.11 8.34 -1.14
CA THR A 161 -15.25 9.15 -1.59
C THR A 161 -14.88 10.15 -2.68
N ASP A 162 -13.60 10.25 -3.04
CA ASP A 162 -13.17 11.11 -4.14
C ASP A 162 -13.66 10.49 -5.47
N PRO A 163 -14.22 11.28 -6.39
CA PRO A 163 -14.79 10.76 -7.63
C PRO A 163 -13.76 10.36 -8.69
N THR A 164 -12.49 10.75 -8.55
CA THR A 164 -11.44 10.45 -9.56
C THR A 164 -10.08 10.06 -8.97
N ARG A 165 -9.76 10.49 -7.74
CA ARG A 165 -8.51 10.17 -7.04
C ARG A 165 -8.72 9.02 -6.07
N HIS A 166 -9.00 7.85 -6.62
CA HIS A 166 -9.31 6.64 -5.87
C HIS A 166 -8.78 5.39 -6.58
N ARG A 167 -8.93 4.23 -5.92
CA ARG A 167 -8.56 2.93 -6.45
C ARG A 167 -9.68 2.34 -7.30
N TYR A 168 -9.39 1.94 -8.52
CA TYR A 168 -10.36 1.41 -9.50
C TYR A 168 -10.47 -0.12 -9.38
N GLY A 169 -11.57 -0.70 -9.88
CA GLY A 169 -11.74 -2.15 -10.00
C GLY A 169 -11.69 -2.97 -8.70
N THR A 170 -12.35 -2.52 -7.64
CA THR A 170 -12.39 -3.24 -6.34
C THR A 170 -13.56 -4.23 -6.26
N LEU A 171 -13.38 -5.33 -5.51
CA LEU A 171 -14.43 -6.36 -5.33
C LEU A 171 -15.70 -5.78 -4.69
N ILE A 172 -15.56 -4.94 -3.66
CA ILE A 172 -16.71 -4.40 -2.92
C ILE A 172 -17.53 -3.41 -3.76
N SER A 173 -16.87 -2.66 -4.67
CA SER A 173 -17.58 -1.78 -5.61
C SER A 173 -18.39 -2.60 -6.61
N TRP A 174 -17.80 -3.65 -7.20
CA TRP A 174 -18.52 -4.56 -8.09
C TRP A 174 -19.66 -5.29 -7.37
N GLY A 175 -19.41 -5.83 -6.18
CA GLY A 175 -20.41 -6.52 -5.37
C GLY A 175 -21.65 -5.65 -5.10
N TYR A 176 -21.45 -4.38 -4.76
CA TYR A 176 -22.57 -3.47 -4.52
C TYR A 176 -23.30 -3.09 -5.82
N TRP A 177 -22.59 -2.55 -6.80
CA TRP A 177 -23.22 -1.98 -8.00
C TRP A 177 -23.82 -3.02 -8.93
N ASP A 178 -23.20 -4.19 -9.04
CA ASP A 178 -23.59 -5.21 -10.00
C ASP A 178 -24.42 -6.33 -9.36
N ARG A 179 -24.34 -6.51 -8.03
CA ARG A 179 -25.03 -7.60 -7.31
C ARG A 179 -25.89 -7.16 -6.12
N GLY A 180 -25.85 -5.89 -5.70
CA GLY A 180 -26.56 -5.41 -4.51
C GLY A 180 -26.00 -5.97 -3.20
N ILE A 181 -24.74 -6.41 -3.20
CA ILE A 181 -24.09 -7.04 -2.04
C ILE A 181 -23.27 -6.00 -1.29
N VAL A 182 -23.48 -5.90 0.03
CA VAL A 182 -22.69 -5.01 0.89
C VAL A 182 -21.33 -5.67 1.18
N GLY A 183 -20.25 -4.97 0.80
CA GLY A 183 -18.88 -5.42 0.99
C GLY A 183 -18.10 -4.65 2.05
N TRP A 184 -17.21 -5.35 2.75
CA TRP A 184 -16.33 -4.84 3.79
C TRP A 184 -14.89 -5.27 3.54
N VAL A 185 -13.92 -4.41 3.84
CA VAL A 185 -12.48 -4.72 3.72
C VAL A 185 -11.82 -4.51 5.08
N PRO A 186 -11.80 -5.52 5.97
CA PRO A 186 -11.02 -5.44 7.19
C PRO A 186 -9.53 -5.45 6.88
N GLU A 187 -8.82 -4.47 7.43
CA GLU A 187 -7.36 -4.42 7.51
C GLU A 187 -6.96 -4.96 8.89
N TYR A 188 -6.78 -6.28 9.02
CA TYR A 188 -6.87 -6.96 10.32
C TYR A 188 -5.82 -6.52 11.35
N VAL A 189 -4.57 -6.39 10.90
CA VAL A 189 -3.42 -6.14 11.77
C VAL A 189 -3.11 -4.66 11.78
N PRO A 190 -3.06 -3.96 12.94
CA PRO A 190 -2.57 -2.58 13.00
C PRO A 190 -1.17 -2.45 12.40
N ARG A 191 -0.88 -1.34 11.68
CA ARG A 191 0.43 -1.14 11.03
C ARG A 191 1.61 -1.33 11.99
N ASN A 192 1.40 -0.93 13.25
CA ASN A 192 2.43 -0.92 14.27
C ASN A 192 2.37 -2.11 15.24
N TYR A 193 1.54 -3.13 14.95
CA TYR A 193 1.26 -4.21 15.90
C TYR A 193 2.50 -5.01 16.32
N TRP A 194 3.48 -5.13 15.43
CA TRP A 194 4.69 -5.93 15.66
C TRP A 194 5.85 -5.13 16.26
N TRP A 195 5.71 -3.80 16.33
CA TRP A 195 6.77 -2.92 16.81
C TRP A 195 6.55 -2.57 18.27
N LYS A 196 7.65 -2.37 18.99
CA LYS A 196 7.64 -1.91 20.37
C LYS A 196 7.75 -0.39 20.39
N ASP A 197 6.74 0.24 20.98
CA ASP A 197 6.76 1.65 21.37
C ASP A 197 7.62 1.77 22.64
N TYR A 198 8.81 2.35 22.50
CA TYR A 198 9.82 2.44 23.55
C TYR A 198 9.66 3.68 24.42
N ASP A 199 9.05 4.76 23.92
CA ASP A 199 8.86 6.00 24.66
C ASP A 199 7.42 6.23 25.14
N GLY A 200 6.47 5.40 24.68
CA GLY A 200 5.09 5.36 25.12
C GLY A 200 4.20 6.43 24.50
N ASP A 201 4.61 7.05 23.39
CA ASP A 201 3.87 8.11 22.72
C ASP A 201 2.75 7.62 21.78
N SER A 202 2.60 6.30 21.63
CA SER A 202 1.64 5.61 20.75
C SER A 202 1.89 5.77 19.24
N GLU A 203 3.03 6.35 18.85
CA GLU A 203 3.57 6.28 17.51
C GLU A 203 4.75 5.29 17.46
N ILE A 204 5.21 4.94 16.25
CA ILE A 204 6.42 4.12 16.09
C ILE A 204 7.29 4.85 15.11
N SER A 205 8.35 5.44 15.62
CA SER A 205 9.37 6.12 14.85
C SER A 205 10.30 5.12 14.13
N GLU A 206 10.98 5.57 13.08
CA GLU A 206 11.98 4.71 12.39
C GLU A 206 13.12 4.30 13.33
N SER A 207 13.54 5.18 14.25
CA SER A 207 14.56 4.86 15.26
C SER A 207 14.11 3.74 16.20
N GLU A 208 12.84 3.70 16.59
CA GLU A 208 12.29 2.59 17.38
C GLU A 208 12.19 1.29 16.58
N ARG A 209 11.88 1.35 15.28
CA ARG A 209 11.94 0.16 14.42
C ARG A 209 13.34 -0.39 14.33
N HIS A 210 14.34 0.47 14.13
CA HIS A 210 15.75 0.09 14.15
C HIS A 210 16.16 -0.52 15.48
N ARG A 211 15.81 0.14 16.59
CA ARG A 211 16.07 -0.36 17.94
C ARG A 211 15.44 -1.73 18.17
N PHE A 212 14.18 -1.91 17.79
CA PHE A 212 13.49 -3.19 17.91
C PHE A 212 14.13 -4.28 17.06
N ASN A 213 14.49 -3.95 15.80
CA ASN A 213 15.20 -4.88 14.93
C ASN A 213 16.54 -5.30 15.55
N ASP A 214 17.31 -4.36 16.07
CA ASP A 214 18.61 -4.62 16.68
C ASP A 214 18.50 -5.44 17.98
N GLU A 215 17.61 -5.03 18.91
CA GLU A 215 17.47 -5.63 20.24
C GLU A 215 16.73 -6.99 20.22
N GLU A 216 15.63 -7.10 19.46
CA GLU A 216 14.69 -8.22 19.57
C GLU A 216 14.76 -9.17 18.37
N LEU A 217 15.12 -8.65 17.19
CA LEU A 217 15.21 -9.44 15.95
C LEU A 217 16.65 -9.77 15.54
N GLY A 218 17.65 -9.26 16.28
CA GLY A 218 19.07 -9.48 16.05
C GLY A 218 19.59 -8.84 14.76
N GLY A 219 19.05 -7.70 14.37
CA GLY A 219 19.44 -6.92 13.20
C GLY A 219 18.96 -7.47 11.86
N LYS A 220 18.25 -8.60 11.85
CA LYS A 220 18.07 -9.45 10.65
C LYS A 220 17.26 -8.84 9.50
N TYR A 221 16.45 -7.81 9.75
CA TYR A 221 15.50 -7.29 8.76
C TYR A 221 15.93 -5.96 8.12
N PHE A 222 17.17 -5.53 8.38
CA PHE A 222 17.74 -4.33 7.78
C PHE A 222 19.13 -4.64 7.26
N SER A 223 19.40 -4.31 5.99
CA SER A 223 20.74 -4.35 5.42
C SER A 223 21.39 -2.97 5.57
N ASP A 224 22.58 -2.91 6.14
CA ASP A 224 23.37 -1.68 6.16
C ASP A 224 23.66 -1.20 4.74
N TRP A 225 23.77 0.11 4.58
CA TRP A 225 24.08 0.72 3.29
C TRP A 225 25.49 0.35 2.85
N THR A 226 25.60 -0.32 1.70
CA THR A 226 26.85 -0.80 1.13
C THR A 226 27.08 -0.20 -0.25
N PRO A 227 28.29 0.30 -0.57
CA PRO A 227 28.59 0.85 -1.89
C PRO A 227 28.36 -0.19 -3.00
N PHE A 228 27.71 0.24 -4.07
CA PHE A 228 27.42 -0.56 -5.25
C PHE A 228 27.56 0.29 -6.51
N ASN A 229 28.07 -0.32 -7.59
CA ASN A 229 28.16 0.35 -8.88
C ASN A 229 26.98 -0.07 -9.76
N HIS A 230 25.95 0.76 -9.79
CA HIS A 230 24.74 0.56 -10.57
C HIS A 230 24.98 0.81 -12.06
N PRO A 231 24.47 -0.04 -12.97
CA PRO A 231 24.66 0.14 -14.42
C PRO A 231 24.13 1.49 -14.94
N GLU A 232 23.04 2.00 -14.37
CA GLU A 232 22.41 3.27 -14.81
C GLU A 232 22.79 4.48 -13.96
N PHE A 233 22.87 4.32 -12.64
CA PHE A 233 23.05 5.42 -11.69
C PHE A 233 24.51 5.62 -11.28
N GLY A 234 25.41 4.72 -11.69
CA GLY A 234 26.81 4.74 -11.25
C GLY A 234 26.93 4.40 -9.77
N GLU A 235 27.71 5.19 -9.03
CA GLU A 235 27.95 4.94 -7.61
C GLU A 235 26.70 5.21 -6.77
N VAL A 236 26.14 4.15 -6.19
CA VAL A 236 25.02 4.18 -5.23
C VAL A 236 25.39 3.39 -3.98
N GLU A 237 24.57 3.45 -2.95
CA GLU A 237 24.60 2.51 -1.84
C GLU A 237 23.31 1.68 -1.83
N ILE A 238 23.42 0.36 -1.63
CA ILE A 238 22.28 -0.56 -1.48
C ILE A 238 22.13 -0.91 0.00
N GLY A 239 20.91 -0.85 0.52
CA GLY A 239 20.58 -1.14 1.90
C GLY A 239 19.14 -0.76 2.23
N GLY A 240 18.74 -0.88 3.50
CA GLY A 240 17.39 -0.58 3.93
C GLY A 240 16.65 -1.78 4.51
N TRP A 241 15.36 -1.56 4.80
CA TRP A 241 14.46 -2.61 5.27
C TRP A 241 14.25 -3.68 4.20
N HIS A 242 14.31 -4.95 4.60
CA HIS A 242 14.07 -6.08 3.70
C HIS A 242 12.62 -6.12 3.24
N SER A 243 12.42 -6.19 1.92
CA SER A 243 11.14 -6.44 1.27
C SER A 243 11.28 -7.60 0.27
N LYS A 244 10.14 -8.12 -0.19
CA LYS A 244 10.03 -9.17 -1.22
C LYS A 244 9.02 -8.76 -2.27
#